data_AF-A0A941XJN1-F1
#
_entry.id   AF-A0A941XJN1-F1
#
_cell.length_a   1.000
_cell.length_b   1.000
_cell.length_c   1.000
_cell.angle_alpha   90.00
_cell.angle_beta   90.00
_cell.angle_gamma   90.00
#
_symmetry.space_group_name_H-M   'P 1'
#
loop_
_entity.id
_entity.type
_entity.pdbx_description
1 polymer ?
#
loop_
_entity_poly.entity_id
_entity_poly.type
_entity_poly.pdbx_seq_one_letter_code
_entity_poly.pdbx_strand_id
1 'polypeptide(L)'
;MLNGHPKGLFVLAATNTGERFGYYTMLAIFTLYLQAHYGWSSAATSQVFGIFLAAVYFLPVIGGIVADKFLGYGKTITLGTIVMFLGYALLAFPIGSGAIPMFIALGFIALGTGFFKGNLQVL
;
A
#
# COMPACT_ATOMS: atom_id res chain seq x y z
N MET A 1 11.22 -26.86 -6.39
CA MET A 1 12.09 -27.08 -5.21
C MET A 1 12.93 -25.83 -5.01
N LEU A 2 12.96 -25.25 -3.82
CA LEU A 2 13.85 -24.13 -3.47
C LEU A 2 15.27 -24.69 -3.34
N ASN A 3 15.99 -24.78 -4.45
CA ASN A 3 17.33 -25.36 -4.52
C ASN A 3 18.32 -24.49 -3.72
N GLY A 4 18.63 -24.88 -2.47
CA GLY A 4 19.69 -24.26 -1.67
C GLY A 4 19.41 -22.88 -1.08
N HIS A 5 18.21 -22.31 -1.26
CA HIS A 5 17.87 -20.99 -0.73
C HIS A 5 17.33 -21.03 0.72
N PRO A 6 17.57 -19.99 1.54
CA PRO A 6 17.02 -19.90 2.89
C PRO A 6 15.49 -19.99 2.89
N LYS A 7 14.91 -20.72 3.84
CA LYS A 7 13.44 -20.86 3.95
C LYS A 7 12.70 -19.52 4.09
N GLY A 8 13.34 -18.52 4.71
CA GLY A 8 12.81 -17.17 4.84
C GLY A 8 12.60 -16.46 3.50
N LEU A 9 13.43 -16.76 2.49
CA LEU A 9 13.31 -16.14 1.17
C LEU A 9 11.95 -16.44 0.53
N PHE A 10 11.42 -17.65 0.70
CA PHE A 10 10.11 -18.00 0.17
C PHE A 10 8.99 -17.17 0.79
N VAL A 11 9.06 -16.96 2.11
CA VAL A 11 8.09 -16.14 2.83
C VAL A 11 8.18 -14.68 2.37
N LEU A 12 9.40 -14.13 2.26
CA LEU A 12 9.62 -12.76 1.77
C LEU A 12 9.13 -12.58 0.33
N ALA A 13 9.42 -13.55 -0.54
CA ALA A 13 8.96 -13.53 -1.93
C ALA A 13 7.43 -13.57 -2.02
N ALA A 14 6.78 -14.50 -1.32
CA ALA A 14 5.32 -14.59 -1.30
C ALA A 14 4.68 -13.32 -0.74
N THR A 15 5.27 -12.74 0.31
CA THR A 15 4.80 -11.50 0.93
C THR A 15 4.94 -10.31 -0.03
N ASN A 16 6.08 -10.18 -0.73
CA ASN A 16 6.29 -9.17 -1.76
C ASN A 16 5.31 -9.32 -2.93
N THR A 17 5.12 -10.55 -3.42
CA THR A 17 4.18 -10.84 -4.50
C THR A 17 2.75 -10.47 -4.09
N GLY A 18 2.33 -10.80 -2.86
CA GLY A 18 1.01 -10.44 -2.34
C GLY A 18 0.79 -8.93 -2.27
N GLU A 19 1.76 -8.17 -1.75
CA GLU A 19 1.69 -6.70 -1.72
C GLU A 19 1.61 -6.12 -3.13
N ARG A 20 2.45 -6.58 -4.06
CA ARG A 20 2.47 -6.12 -5.45
C ARG A 20 1.16 -6.41 -6.15
N PHE A 21 0.62 -7.61 -5.96
CA PHE A 21 -0.67 -8.00 -6.53
C PHE A 21 -1.77 -7.03 -6.10
N GLY A 22 -1.97 -6.82 -4.79
CA GLY A 22 -2.99 -5.89 -4.30
C GLY A 22 -2.79 -4.46 -4.80
N TYR A 23 -1.55 -3.97 -4.77
CA TYR A 23 -1.21 -2.61 -5.19
C TYR A 23 -1.51 -2.37 -6.68
N TYR A 24 -1.06 -3.27 -7.56
CA TYR A 24 -1.26 -3.12 -8.99
C TYR A 24 -2.71 -3.40 -9.42
N THR A 25 -3.40 -4.34 -8.77
CA THR A 25 -4.83 -4.56 -9.01
C THR A 25 -5.63 -3.31 -8.68
N MET A 26 -5.36 -2.67 -7.53
CA MET A 26 -6.03 -1.42 -7.17
C MET A 26 -5.71 -0.31 -8.17
N LEU A 27 -4.43 -0.09 -8.50
CA LEU A 27 -4.00 0.93 -9.46
C LEU A 27 -4.64 0.78 -10.84
N ALA A 28 -4.77 -0.45 -11.34
CA ALA A 28 -5.30 -0.72 -12.66
C ALA A 28 -6.74 -0.23 -12.85
N ILE A 29 -7.54 -0.24 -11.77
CA ILE A 29 -8.95 0.19 -11.80
C ILE A 29 -9.18 1.52 -11.10
N PHE A 30 -8.17 2.10 -10.46
CA PHE A 30 -8.35 3.22 -9.54
C PHE A 30 -8.96 4.45 -10.22
N THR A 31 -8.39 4.88 -11.34
CA THR A 31 -8.88 6.05 -12.08
C THR A 31 -10.27 5.81 -12.66
N LEU A 32 -10.53 4.61 -13.17
CA LEU A 32 -11.84 4.18 -13.66
C LEU A 32 -12.89 4.22 -12.54
N TYR A 33 -12.53 3.76 -11.34
CA TYR A 33 -13.39 3.81 -10.16
C TYR A 33 -13.75 5.24 -9.78
N LEU A 34 -12.77 6.16 -9.75
CA LEU A 34 -13.02 7.57 -9.39
C LEU A 34 -13.99 8.25 -10.37
N GLN A 35 -13.80 7.99 -11.66
CA GLN A 35 -14.65 8.56 -12.71
C GLN A 35 -16.05 7.95 -12.70
N ALA A 36 -16.15 6.62 -12.62
CA ALA A 36 -17.44 5.93 -12.70
C ALA A 36 -18.29 6.10 -11.43
N HIS A 37 -17.66 6.08 -10.25
CA HIS A 37 -18.38 6.12 -8.98
C HIS A 37 -18.66 7.56 -8.51
N TYR A 38 -17.66 8.47 -8.61
CA TYR A 38 -17.81 9.85 -8.14
C TYR A 38 -18.09 10.87 -9.25
N GLY A 39 -18.09 10.46 -10.52
CA GLY A 39 -18.33 11.37 -11.65
C GLY A 39 -17.22 12.41 -11.84
N TRP A 40 -16.01 12.14 -11.34
CA TRP A 40 -14.92 13.10 -11.37
C TRP A 40 -14.35 13.29 -12.78
N SER A 41 -13.87 14.50 -13.07
CA SER A 41 -13.16 14.79 -14.32
C SER A 41 -11.83 14.04 -14.38
N SER A 42 -11.31 13.84 -15.59
CA SER A 42 -9.97 13.26 -15.78
C SER A 42 -8.89 14.07 -15.10
N ALA A 43 -9.01 15.40 -15.07
CA ALA A 43 -8.04 16.27 -14.41
C ALA A 43 -7.99 16.04 -12.89
N ALA A 44 -9.16 16.01 -12.23
CA ALA A 44 -9.24 15.76 -10.79
C ALA A 44 -8.76 14.35 -10.43
N THR A 45 -9.15 13.35 -11.23
CA THR A 45 -8.73 11.95 -11.08
C THR A 45 -7.19 11.82 -11.18
N SER A 46 -6.58 12.43 -12.20
CA SER A 46 -5.12 12.41 -12.38
C SER A 46 -4.39 13.12 -11.24
N GLN A 47 -4.96 14.19 -10.69
CA GLN A 47 -4.37 14.89 -9.54
C GLN A 47 -4.35 13.98 -8.29
N VAL A 48 -5.47 13.32 -7.98
CA VAL A 48 -5.55 12.39 -6.85
C VAL A 48 -4.61 11.20 -7.05
N PHE A 49 -4.56 10.66 -8.26
CA PHE A 49 -3.63 9.59 -8.62
C PHE A 49 -2.16 10.02 -8.39
N GLY A 50 -1.78 11.21 -8.87
CA GLY A 50 -0.42 11.74 -8.71
C GLY A 50 -0.03 11.96 -7.25
N ILE A 51 -0.94 12.53 -6.45
CA ILE A 51 -0.71 12.72 -5.00
C ILE A 51 -0.56 11.38 -4.29
N PHE A 52 -1.43 10.41 -4.61
CA PHE A 52 -1.34 9.07 -4.04
C PHE A 52 0.00 8.39 -4.39
N LEU A 53 0.42 8.45 -5.65
CA LEU A 53 1.74 7.93 -6.05
C LEU A 53 2.86 8.63 -5.28
N ALA A 54 2.85 9.96 -5.22
CA ALA A 54 3.87 10.73 -4.51
C ALA A 54 3.98 10.27 -3.04
N ALA A 55 2.86 10.07 -2.36
CA ALA A 55 2.83 9.56 -0.99
C ALA A 55 3.42 8.14 -0.90
N VAL A 56 3.01 7.21 -1.77
CA VAL A 56 3.51 5.82 -1.80
C VAL A 56 5.01 5.74 -2.04
N TYR A 57 5.58 6.66 -2.83
CA TYR A 57 7.03 6.70 -3.08
C TYR A 57 7.81 7.44 -1.99
N PHE A 58 7.20 8.39 -1.30
CA PHE A 58 7.86 9.18 -0.25
C PHE A 58 7.83 8.50 1.13
N LEU A 59 6.67 7.95 1.53
CA LEU A 59 6.48 7.32 2.85
C LEU A 59 7.45 6.18 3.19
N PRO A 60 8.03 5.41 2.24
CA PRO A 60 9.09 4.46 2.53
C PRO A 60 10.31 5.06 3.25
N VAL A 61 10.63 6.34 3.01
CA VAL A 61 11.70 7.04 3.74
C VAL A 61 11.38 7.11 5.23
N ILE A 62 10.15 7.49 5.57
CA ILE A 62 9.67 7.55 6.95
C ILE A 62 9.62 6.14 7.54
N GLY A 63 9.15 5.15 6.77
CA GLY A 63 9.10 3.76 7.19
C GLY A 63 10.46 3.15 7.50
N GLY A 64 11.51 3.53 6.76
CA GLY A 64 12.89 3.16 7.05
C GLY A 64 13.36 3.74 8.39
N ILE A 65 13.14 5.05 8.61
CA ILE A 65 13.49 5.71 9.88
C ILE A 65 12.80 5.03 11.08
N VAL A 66 11.53 4.64 10.93
CA VAL A 66 10.78 3.93 11.98
C VAL A 66 11.37 2.56 12.27
N ALA A 67 11.75 1.80 11.23
CA ALA A 67 12.38 0.50 11.39
C ALA A 67 13.76 0.62 12.05
N ASP A 68 14.58 1.59 11.63
CA ASP A 68 15.94 1.78 12.13
C ASP A 68 15.98 2.20 13.59
N LYS A 69 15.04 3.07 14.02
CA LYS A 69 15.13 3.74 15.33
C LYS A 69 14.19 3.20 16.40
N PHE A 70 13.08 2.55 16.03
CA PHE A 70 12.01 2.26 16.99
C PHE A 70 11.56 0.79 17.03
N LEU A 71 11.24 0.20 15.87
CA LEU A 71 10.51 -1.09 15.84
C LEU A 71 11.32 -2.27 15.31
N GLY A 72 12.38 -2.03 14.53
CA GLY A 72 13.08 -3.05 13.75
C GLY A 72 12.30 -3.49 12.50
N TYR A 73 13.02 -3.97 11.49
CA TYR A 73 12.46 -4.24 10.15
C TYR A 73 11.27 -5.21 10.15
N GLY A 74 11.37 -6.35 10.84
CA GLY A 74 10.32 -7.38 10.81
C GLY A 74 8.98 -6.89 11.40
N LYS A 75 9.00 -6.12 12.50
CA LYS A 75 7.79 -5.57 13.11
C LYS A 75 7.19 -4.45 12.25
N THR A 76 8.04 -3.59 11.68
CA THR A 76 7.58 -2.51 10.78
C THR A 76 6.91 -3.06 9.53
N ILE A 77 7.44 -4.13 8.93
CA ILE A 77 6.82 -4.80 7.78
C ILE A 77 5.46 -5.37 8.17
N THR A 78 5.39 -6.10 9.29
CA THR A 78 4.14 -6.70 9.76
C THR A 78 3.07 -5.64 10.02
N LEU A 79 3.45 -4.54 10.66
CA LEU A 79 2.58 -3.38 10.86
C LEU A 79 2.12 -2.79 9.52
N GLY A 80 3.04 -2.62 8.57
CA GLY A 80 2.74 -2.15 7.22
C GLY A 80 1.72 -3.03 6.50
N THR A 81 1.87 -4.36 6.58
CA THR A 81 0.92 -5.32 6.00
C THR A 81 -0.47 -5.18 6.62
N ILE A 82 -0.57 -5.07 7.94
CA ILE A 82 -1.86 -4.91 8.65
C ILE A 82 -2.52 -3.58 8.26
N VAL A 83 -1.76 -2.48 8.24
CA VAL A 83 -2.27 -1.15 7.88
C VAL A 83 -2.73 -1.11 6.43
N MET A 84 -1.99 -1.71 5.48
CA MET A 84 -2.43 -1.84 4.09
C MET A 84 -3.71 -2.67 3.97
N PHE A 85 -3.79 -3.80 4.68
CA PHE A 85 -4.98 -4.66 4.65
C PHE A 85 -6.23 -3.90 5.10
N LEU A 86 -6.13 -3.13 6.18
CA LEU A 86 -7.22 -2.26 6.64
C LEU A 86 -7.62 -1.23 5.58
N GLY A 87 -6.65 -0.63 4.88
CA GLY A 87 -6.93 0.28 3.77
C GLY A 87 -7.70 -0.39 2.62
N TYR A 88 -7.29 -1.60 2.20
CA TYR A 88 -8.04 -2.35 1.19
C TYR A 88 -9.43 -2.78 1.67
N ALA A 89 -9.57 -3.18 2.93
CA ALA A 89 -10.87 -3.50 3.51
C ALA A 89 -11.80 -2.28 3.50
N LEU A 90 -11.30 -1.09 3.85
CA LEU A 90 -12.06 0.15 3.77
C LEU A 90 -12.52 0.50 2.34
N LEU A 91 -11.73 0.18 1.31
CA LEU A 91 -12.16 0.33 -0.09
C LEU A 91 -13.18 -0.74 -0.51
N ALA A 92 -13.11 -1.94 0.05
CA ALA A 92 -13.99 -3.05 -0.32
C ALA A 92 -15.42 -2.89 0.22
N PHE A 93 -15.57 -2.24 1.38
CA PHE A 93 -16.88 -1.99 1.97
C PHE A 93 -17.44 -0.62 1.55
N PRO A 94 -18.73 -0.55 1.19
CA PRO A 94 -19.39 0.71 0.86
C PRO A 94 -19.67 1.51 2.15
N ILE A 95 -18.64 2.17 2.67
CA ILE A 95 -18.71 2.96 3.90
C ILE A 95 -19.04 4.40 3.50
N GLY A 96 -20.33 4.76 3.53
CA GLY A 96 -20.79 6.13 3.24
C GLY A 96 -20.84 6.48 1.75
N SER A 97 -21.41 7.65 1.44
CA SER A 97 -21.66 8.13 0.07
C SER A 97 -20.64 9.17 -0.43
N GLY A 98 -19.68 9.56 0.40
CA GLY A 98 -18.69 10.60 0.09
C GLY A 98 -17.29 10.06 -0.18
N ALA A 99 -16.43 10.90 -0.74
CA ALA A 99 -15.03 10.52 -1.05
C ALA A 99 -14.10 10.44 0.18
N ILE A 100 -14.52 10.95 1.34
CA ILE A 100 -13.72 10.95 2.58
C ILE A 100 -13.27 9.54 2.98
N PRO A 101 -14.16 8.53 3.10
CA PRO A 101 -13.79 7.13 3.35
C PRO A 101 -12.72 6.61 2.41
N MET A 102 -12.83 6.91 1.12
CA MET A 102 -11.83 6.51 0.12
C MET A 102 -10.49 7.21 0.36
N PHE A 103 -10.45 8.51 0.66
CA PHE A 103 -9.19 9.19 0.99
C PHE A 103 -8.52 8.63 2.24
N ILE A 104 -9.31 8.28 3.26
CA ILE A 104 -8.80 7.60 4.46
C ILE A 104 -8.20 6.25 4.05
N ALA A 105 -8.91 5.46 3.25
CA ALA A 105 -8.44 4.16 2.79
C ALA A 105 -7.13 4.26 1.98
N LEU A 106 -7.02 5.24 1.07
CA LEU A 106 -5.80 5.53 0.33
C LEU A 106 -4.64 5.95 1.25
N GLY A 107 -4.93 6.74 2.29
CA GLY A 107 -3.95 7.10 3.31
C GLY A 107 -3.39 5.88 4.04
N PHE A 108 -4.26 4.95 4.43
CA PHE A 108 -3.86 3.68 5.05
C PHE A 108 -3.02 2.83 4.09
N ILE A 109 -3.42 2.71 2.83
CA ILE A 109 -2.64 1.97 1.82
C ILE A 109 -1.25 2.61 1.67
N ALA A 110 -1.18 3.94 1.50
CA ALA A 110 0.10 4.63 1.32
C ALA A 110 1.03 4.49 2.53
N LEU A 111 0.50 4.66 3.76
CA LEU A 111 1.25 4.46 5.00
C LEU A 111 1.73 3.03 5.16
N GLY A 112 0.84 2.06 4.92
CA GLY A 112 1.19 0.65 5.03
C GLY A 112 2.25 0.24 4.00
N THR A 113 2.18 0.74 2.76
CA THR A 113 3.23 0.53 1.75
C THR A 113 4.54 1.19 2.16
N GLY A 114 4.49 2.37 2.80
CA GLY A 114 5.66 3.03 3.37
C GLY A 114 6.40 2.15 4.37
N PHE A 115 5.69 1.56 5.32
CA PHE A 115 6.28 0.65 6.31
C PHE A 115 6.73 -0.69 5.72
N PHE A 116 6.12 -1.14 4.64
CA PHE A 116 6.43 -2.43 4.02
C PHE A 116 7.62 -2.36 3.05
N LYS A 117 7.52 -1.48 2.04
CA LYS A 117 8.34 -1.54 0.81
C LYS A 117 9.82 -1.22 1.04
N GLY A 118 10.11 -0.22 1.87
CA GLY A 118 11.49 0.17 2.19
C GLY A 118 12.21 -0.86 3.06
N ASN A 119 11.47 -1.55 3.92
CA ASN A 119 12.03 -2.42 4.95
C ASN A 119 12.16 -3.88 4.51
N LEU A 120 11.28 -4.38 3.63
CA LEU A 120 11.32 -5.77 3.16
C LEU A 120 12.61 -6.09 2.40
N GLN A 121 13.16 -5.12 1.67
CA GLN A 121 14.38 -5.30 0.86
C GLN A 121 15.66 -5.37 1.71
N VAL A 122 15.57 -4.95 2.97
CA VAL A 122 16.71 -4.90 3.90
C VAL A 122 16.85 -6.23 4.68
N LEU A 123 15.78 -7.02 4.73
CA LEU A 123 15.74 -8.37 5.32
C LEU A 123 16.16 -9.46 4.32
#